data_AF-A0A090Q7Y9-F1
#
_entry.id   AF-A0A090Q7Y9-F1
#
_cell.length_a   1.000
_cell.length_b   1.000
_cell.length_c   1.000
_cell.angle_alpha   90.00
_cell.angle_beta   90.00
_cell.angle_gamma   90.00
#
_symmetry.space_group_name_H-M   'P 1'
#
loop_
_entity.id
_entity.type
_entity.pdbx_description
1 polymer ?
#
loop_
_entity_poly.entity_id
_entity_poly.type
_entity_poly.pdbx_seq_one_letter_code
_entity_poly.pdbx_strand_id
1 'polypeptide(L)' 'MKYYIIVGEASGDLHGSNLMKSLRQQDPDAQFRFWGVVILWKQ' A
#
# COMPACT_ATOMS: atom_id res chain seq x y z
N MET A 1 -1.77 -11.44 -7.36
CA MET A 1 -2.51 -10.45 -8.20
C MET A 1 -1.80 -9.09 -8.22
N LYS A 2 -2.10 -8.18 -9.17
CA LYS A 2 -1.50 -6.82 -9.22
C LYS A 2 -2.45 -5.79 -8.60
N TYR A 3 -2.00 -5.12 -7.55
CA TYR A 3 -2.77 -4.11 -6.81
C TYR A 3 -2.18 -2.72 -7.03
N TYR A 4 -3.04 -1.76 -7.42
CA TYR A 4 -2.67 -0.36 -7.54
C TYR A 4 -3.34 0.42 -6.42
N ILE A 5 -2.54 1.09 -5.59
CA ILE A 5 -3.03 1.89 -4.47
C ILE A 5 -2.65 3.35 -4.74
N ILE A 6 -3.67 4.19 -4.84
CA ILE A 6 -3.53 5.63 -5.07
C ILE A 6 -4.07 6.36 -3.86
N VAL A 7 -3.29 7.28 -3.31
CA VAL A 7 -3.65 8.01 -2.10
C VAL A 7 -3.43 9.51 -2.28
N GLY A 8 -4.45 10.31 -1.92
CA GLY A 8 -4.43 11.77 -2.05
C GLY A 8 -4.07 12.53 -0.77
N GLU A 9 -3.83 11.85 0.35
CA GLU A 9 -3.55 12.44 1.65
C GLU A 9 -2.72 11.50 2.55
N ALA A 10 -1.93 12.07 3.47
CA ALA A 10 -1.03 11.30 4.33
C ALA A 10 -1.75 10.27 5.23
N SER A 11 -3.00 10.53 5.62
CA SER A 11 -3.85 9.59 6.36
C SER A 11 -4.12 8.31 5.57
N GLY A 12 -4.26 8.41 4.24
CA GLY A 12 -4.53 7.26 3.41
C GLY A 12 -3.28 6.39 3.19
N ASP A 13 -2.07 6.94 3.36
CA ASP A 13 -0.82 6.16 3.29
C ASP A 13 -0.82 5.12 4.42
N LEU A 14 -1.15 5.54 5.65
CA LEU A 14 -1.25 4.64 6.80
C LEU A 14 -2.26 3.50 6.56
N HIS A 15 -3.47 3.84 6.10
CA HIS A 15 -4.49 2.84 5.80
C HIS A 15 -4.07 1.91 4.65
N GLY A 16 -3.44 2.46 3.61
CA GLY A 16 -2.89 1.70 2.49
C GLY A 16 -1.82 0.71 2.93
N SER A 17 -0.93 1.09 3.84
CA SER A 17 0.12 0.21 4.37
C SER A 17 -0.43 -0.99 5.15
N ASN A 18 -1.47 -0.78 5.96
CA ASN A 18 -2.14 -1.84 6.71
C ASN A 18 -2.88 -2.80 5.77
N LEU A 19 -3.54 -2.25 4.75
CA LEU A 19 -4.19 -3.04 3.70
C LEU A 19 -3.16 -3.91 2.96
N MET A 20 -2.05 -3.33 2.50
CA MET A 20 -0.98 -4.09 1.84
C MET A 20 -0.42 -5.20 2.73
N LYS A 21 -0.25 -4.97 4.04
CA LYS A 21 0.21 -6.01 4.99
C LYS A 21 -0.76 -7.18 5.05
N SER A 22 -2.06 -6.90 5.21
CA SER A 22 -3.08 -7.95 5.25
C SER A 22 -3.20 -8.72 3.94
N LEU A 23 -3.11 -8.03 2.79
CA LEU A 23 -3.16 -8.65 1.48
C LEU A 23 -1.96 -9.55 1.21
N ARG A 24 -0.76 -9.16 1.66
CA ARG A 24 0.45 -10.00 1.54
C ARG A 24 0.37 -11.30 2.34
N GLN A 25 -0.40 -11.31 3.44
CA GLN A 25 -0.62 -12.52 4.22
C GLN A 25 -1.57 -13.51 3.51
N GLN A 26 -2.51 -13.01 2.71
CA GLN A 26 -3.46 -13.83 1.98
C GLN A 26 -2.97 -14.22 0.58
N ASP A 27 -2.24 -13.33 -0.08
CA ASP A 27 -1.66 -13.50 -1.41
C ASP A 27 -0.16 -13.15 -1.36
N PRO A 28 0.73 -14.13 -1.11
CA PRO A 28 2.17 -13.91 -1.06
C PRO A 28 2.75 -13.38 -2.37
N ASP A 29 2.10 -13.69 -3.50
CA ASP A 29 2.50 -13.27 -4.85
C ASP A 29 1.83 -11.94 -5.26
N ALA A 30 1.22 -11.23 -4.31
CA ALA A 30 0.64 -9.92 -4.53
C ALA A 30 1.73 -8.90 -4.90
N GLN A 31 1.59 -8.29 -6.07
CA GLN A 31 2.44 -7.20 -6.53
C GLN A 31 1.73 -5.88 -6.29
N PHE A 32 2.36 -4.98 -5.54
CA PHE A 32 1.79 -3.67 -5.22
C PHE A 32 2.49 -2.57 -6.01
N ARG A 33 1.71 -1.67 -6.60
CA ARG A 33 2.18 -0.37 -7.08
C ARG A 33 1.46 0.73 -6.31
N PHE A 34 2.24 1.66 -5.80
CA PHE A 34 1.75 2.71 -4.93
C PHE A 34 2.03 4.07 -5.54
N TRP A 35 1.04 4.97 -5.46
CA TRP A 35 1.18 6.38 -5.83
C TRP A 35 0.52 7.23 -4.74
N GLY A 36 1.31 7.95 -3.95
CA GLY A 36 0.82 8.76 -2.83
C GLY A 36 1.51 10.11 -2.75
N VAL A 37 0.89 11.05 -2.02
CA VAL A 37 1.47 12.35 -1.68
C VAL A 37 2.05 12.29 -0.27
N VAL A 38 3.36 11.96 -0.18
CA VAL A 38 4.24 11.86 1.01
C VAL A 38 4.48 10.44 1.58
N ILE A 39 5.43 10.33 2.52
CA ILE A 39 6.42 9.25 2.65
C ILE A 39 5.89 7.96 3.32
N LEU A 40 6.00 6.84 2.59
CA LEU A 40 6.06 5.46 3.14
C LEU A 40 7.35 4.71 2.78
N TRP A 41 8.37 5.40 2.26
CA TRP A 41 9.69 4.83 1.99
C TRP A 41 10.67 4.90 3.18
N LYS A 42 10.20 5.32 4.36
CA LYS A 42 10.90 5.05 5.62
C LYS A 42 10.26 3.80 6.22
N GLN A 43 11.02 2.72 6.12
CA GLN A 43 10.77 1.43 6.77
C GLN A 43 10.42 1.59 8.25
#